data_AF-W1Y1F3-F1
#
_entry.id   AF-W1Y1F3-F1
#
_cell.length_a   1.000
_cell.length_b   1.000
_cell.length_c   1.000
_cell.angle_alpha   90.00
_cell.angle_beta   90.00
_cell.angle_gamma   90.00
#
_symmetry.space_group_name_H-M   'P 1'
#
loop_
_entity.id
_entity.type
_entity.pdbx_description
1 polymer ?
#
loop_
_entity_poly.entity_id
_entity_poly.type
_entity_poly.pdbx_seq_one_letter_code
_entity_poly.pdbx_strand_id
1 'polypeptide(L)' 'MKPENKLPVLDLISAEMKTVVNTLQPDLPSWPATGTIAEQRQYYTLERRFWNAGAPEMAT' A
#
# COMPACT_ATOMS: atom_id res chain seq x y z
N MET A 1 12.87 -0.21 -20.69
CA MET A 1 11.94 -1.30 -21.09
C MET A 1 10.58 -0.69 -21.34
N LYS A 2 9.93 -1.00 -22.46
CA LYS A 2 8.57 -0.49 -22.72
C LYS A 2 7.58 -1.10 -21.70
N PRO A 3 6.56 -0.37 -21.22
CA PRO A 3 5.61 -0.89 -20.24
C PRO A 3 4.96 -2.20 -20.67
N GLU A 4 4.65 -2.34 -21.96
CA GLU A 4 3.96 -3.49 -22.55
C GLU A 4 4.83 -4.76 -22.54
N ASN A 5 6.15 -4.60 -22.38
CA ASN A 5 7.07 -5.73 -22.30
C ASN A 5 7.17 -6.32 -20.88
N LYS A 6 6.55 -5.68 -19.87
CA LYS A 6 6.61 -6.16 -18.49
C LYS A 6 5.72 -7.40 -18.32
N LEU A 7 6.12 -8.27 -17.39
CA LEU A 7 5.29 -9.41 -17.00
C LEU A 7 3.98 -8.93 -16.35
N PRO A 8 2.88 -9.66 -16.50
CA PRO A 8 1.62 -9.38 -15.81
C PRO A 8 1.71 -9.81 -14.33
N VAL A 9 2.48 -9.06 -13.52
CA VAL A 9 2.87 -9.47 -12.15
C VAL A 9 1.66 -9.78 -11.27
N LEU A 10 0.55 -9.05 -11.42
CA LEU A 10 -0.67 -9.25 -10.61
C LEU A 10 -1.31 -10.63 -10.81
N ASP A 11 -1.12 -11.26 -11.97
CA ASP A 11 -1.64 -12.61 -12.23
C ASP A 11 -0.73 -13.70 -11.65
N LEU A 12 0.57 -13.41 -11.55
CA LEU A 12 1.62 -14.39 -11.25
C LEU A 12 1.97 -14.52 -9.76
N ILE A 13 1.59 -13.53 -8.94
CA ILE A 13 1.83 -13.56 -7.49
C ILE A 13 1.02 -14.65 -6.77
N SER A 14 1.52 -15.09 -5.62
CA SER A 14 0.87 -16.13 -4.80
C SER A 14 -0.55 -15.72 -4.36
N ALA A 15 -1.37 -16.72 -4.03
CA ALA A 15 -2.71 -16.48 -3.50
C ALA A 15 -2.70 -15.63 -2.21
N GLU A 16 -1.69 -15.84 -1.35
CA GLU A 16 -1.48 -15.04 -0.15
C GLU A 16 -1.24 -13.56 -0.49
N MET A 17 -0.35 -13.28 -1.45
CA MET A 17 -0.09 -11.90 -1.89
C MET A 17 -1.31 -11.28 -2.56
N LYS A 18 -2.09 -12.05 -3.33
CA LYS A 18 -3.36 -11.58 -3.91
C LYS A 18 -4.35 -11.15 -2.82
N THR A 19 -4.36 -11.83 -1.67
CA THR A 19 -5.20 -11.45 -0.52
C THR A 19 -4.81 -10.06 0.01
N VAL A 20 -3.51 -9.79 0.13
CA VAL A 20 -2.99 -8.46 0.51
C VAL A 20 -3.36 -7.40 -0.53
N VAL A 21 -3.12 -7.67 -1.83
CA VAL A 21 -3.42 -6.73 -2.93
C VAL A 21 -4.91 -6.40 -3.01
N ASN A 22 -5.78 -7.37 -2.74
CA ASN A 22 -7.24 -7.19 -2.80
C ASN A 22 -7.83 -6.61 -1.50
N THR A 23 -7.00 -6.31 -0.49
CA THR A 23 -7.47 -5.67 0.75
C THR A 23 -7.78 -4.20 0.48
N LEU A 24 -9.01 -3.78 0.77
CA LEU A 24 -9.46 -2.39 0.57
C LEU A 24 -9.42 -1.62 1.90
N GLN A 25 -8.96 -0.36 1.84
CA GLN A 25 -9.01 0.60 2.95
C GLN A 25 -9.96 1.76 2.56
N PRO A 26 -11.28 1.62 2.74
CA PRO A 26 -12.26 2.62 2.29
C PRO A 26 -12.15 3.95 3.03
N ASP A 27 -11.58 3.95 4.25
CA ASP A 27 -11.37 5.15 5.07
C ASP A 27 -10.14 5.97 4.65
N LEU A 28 -9.36 5.46 3.68
CA LEU A 28 -8.19 6.17 3.18
C LEU A 28 -8.62 7.36 2.30
N PRO A 29 -7.99 8.56 2.43
CA PRO A 29 -8.22 9.63 1.45
C PRO A 29 -7.87 9.16 0.03
N SER A 30 -8.39 9.87 -0.98
CA SER A 30 -7.99 9.61 -2.37
C SER A 30 -6.50 9.90 -2.60
N TRP A 31 -5.90 9.23 -3.59
CA TRP A 31 -4.51 9.45 -3.97
C TRP A 31 -4.20 10.93 -4.24
N PRO A 32 -3.15 11.51 -3.64
CA PRO A 32 -2.76 12.90 -3.90
C PRO A 32 -2.10 13.03 -5.28
N ALA A 33 -2.89 13.32 -6.32
CA ALA A 33 -2.42 13.35 -7.72
C ALA A 33 -1.35 14.43 -8.01
N THR A 34 -1.41 15.58 -7.34
CA THR A 34 -0.47 16.71 -7.48
C THR A 34 0.01 17.23 -6.13
N GLY A 35 -0.03 16.37 -5.10
CA GLY A 35 0.32 16.76 -3.74
C GLY A 35 1.80 17.10 -3.61
N THR A 36 2.09 18.10 -2.78
CA THR A 36 3.41 18.37 -2.23
C THR A 36 4.01 17.11 -1.61
N ILE A 37 5.34 17.07 -1.46
CA ILE A 37 6.02 15.94 -0.80
C ILE A 37 5.48 15.65 0.61
N ALA A 38 4.98 16.67 1.31
CA ALA A 38 4.37 16.50 2.63
C ALA A 38 3.07 15.68 2.54
N GLU A 39 2.20 15.97 1.58
CA GLU A 39 0.95 15.24 1.35
C GLU A 39 1.22 13.79 0.90
N GLN A 40 2.25 13.58 0.07
CA GLN A 40 2.69 12.23 -0.31
C GLN A 40 3.15 11.40 0.90
N ARG A 41 3.94 12.01 1.79
CA ARG A 41 4.40 11.36 3.04
C ARG A 41 3.24 11.07 3.98
N GLN A 42 2.30 12.00 4.12
CA GLN A 42 1.11 11.81 4.94
C GLN A 42 0.25 10.66 4.41
N TYR A 43 0.01 10.60 3.10
CA TYR A 43 -0.73 9.51 2.47
C TYR A 43 -0.08 8.15 2.76
N TYR A 44 1.25 8.04 2.56
CA TYR A 44 1.99 6.82 2.87
C TYR A 44 1.89 6.44 4.35
N THR A 45 2.04 7.39 5.27
CA THR A 45 1.90 7.14 6.73
C THR A 45 0.51 6.65 7.10
N LEU A 46 -0.54 7.23 6.52
CA LEU A 46 -1.92 6.82 6.79
C LEU A 46 -2.18 5.40 6.26
N GLU A 47 -1.78 5.11 5.02
CA GLU A 47 -2.02 3.81 4.39
C GLU A 47 -1.25 2.67 5.07
N ARG A 48 -0.02 2.94 5.55
CA ARG A 48 0.78 1.96 6.30
C ARG A 48 0.26 1.69 7.71
N ARG A 49 -0.60 2.54 8.28
CA ARG A 49 -1.08 2.39 9.66
C ARG A 49 -1.86 1.10 9.87
N PHE A 50 -2.71 0.72 8.91
CA PHE A 50 -3.45 -0.54 8.93
C PHE A 50 -2.51 -1.74 9.08
N TRP A 51 -1.41 -1.74 8.33
CA TRP A 51 -0.43 -2.83 8.31
C TRP A 51 0.46 -2.91 9.57
N ASN A 52 0.49 -1.86 10.40
CA ASN A 52 1.27 -1.82 11.63
C ASN A 52 0.43 -2.05 12.90
N ALA A 53 -0.89 -2.23 12.76
CA ALA A 53 -1.76 -2.56 13.88
C ALA A 53 -1.36 -3.92 14.48
N GLY A 54 -1.41 -4.04 15.81
CA GLY A 54 -1.03 -5.27 16.50
C GLY A 54 0.49 -5.52 16.57
N ALA A 55 1.31 -4.48 16.39
CA ALA A 55 2.74 -4.56 16.64
C ALA A 55 3.03 -5.07 18.08
N PRO A 56 4.10 -5.85 18.29
CA PRO A 56 4.46 -6.36 19.62
C PRO A 56 4.71 -5.25 20.64
N GLU A 57 4.19 -5.43 21.86
CA GLU A 57 4.48 -4.54 22.99
C GLU A 57 5.93 -4.72 23.45
N MET A 58 6.60 -3.61 23.77
CA MET A 58 7.95 -3.60 24.31
C MET A 58 7.96 -2.75 25.59
N ALA A 59 8.47 -3.33 26.68
CA ALA A 59 8.62 -2.61 27.94
C ALA A 59 9.60 -1.43 27.77
N THR A 60 9.21 -0.26 28.26
CA THR A 60 9.99 0.98 28.25
C THR A 60 10.85 1.15 29.49
#